data_AF-A0A6N2E5T9-F1
#
_entry.id   AF-A0A6N2E5T9-F1
#
_cell.length_a   1.000
_cell.length_b   1.000
_cell.length_c   1.000
_cell.angle_alpha   90.00
_cell.angle_beta   90.00
_cell.angle_gamma   90.00
#
_symmetry.space_group_name_H-M   'P 1'
#
loop_
_entity.id
_entity.type
_entity.pdbx_description
1 polymer ?
#
loop_
_entity_poly.entity_id
_entity_poly.type
_entity_poly.pdbx_seq_one_letter_code
_entity_poly.pdbx_strand_id
1 'polypeptide(L)'
;VLTNTLLSATGQVLWPFVCCNILTAFVSYAFLRSGALSSLSGYLWLGIVAALGNGVLGSVLAYYLFEGVTEVHGIDRLVLSILATGSSVVGAVFWAGMFTNLLDKTLSAVFAYVLAPSLPRIAVKPMLARKAHQ
;
A
#
# COMPACT_ATOMS: atom_id res chain seq x y z
N VAL A 1 2.21 -0.48 3.58
CA VAL A 1 3.45 0.29 3.87
C VAL A 1 4.33 -0.55 4.77
N LEU A 2 3.71 -1.27 5.69
CA LEU A 2 4.36 -2.20 6.60
C LEU A 2 5.36 -3.13 5.89
N THR A 3 4.97 -3.78 4.79
CA THR A 3 5.87 -4.68 4.05
C THR A 3 7.07 -3.95 3.44
N ASN A 4 6.88 -2.74 2.89
CA ASN A 4 7.98 -1.92 2.37
C ASN A 4 8.91 -1.41 3.47
N THR A 5 8.39 -1.10 4.65
CA THR A 5 9.20 -0.75 5.82
C THR A 5 10.05 -1.93 6.28
N LEU A 6 9.49 -3.15 6.27
CA LEU A 6 10.24 -4.37 6.57
C LEU A 6 11.34 -4.64 5.53
N LEU A 7 11.03 -4.50 4.24
CA LEU A 7 12.02 -4.63 3.16
C LEU A 7 13.11 -3.55 3.23
N SER A 8 12.76 -2.35 3.69
CA SER A 8 13.73 -1.29 3.96
C SER A 8 14.68 -1.61 5.09
N ALA A 9 14.21 -2.30 6.14
CA ALA A 9 15.06 -2.73 7.24
C ALA A 9 16.05 -3.83 6.82
N THR A 10 15.73 -4.60 5.77
CA THR A 10 16.56 -5.69 5.25
C THR A 10 17.44 -5.30 4.06
N GLY A 11 17.43 -4.03 3.63
CA GLY A 11 18.21 -3.55 2.48
C GLY A 11 17.70 -4.03 1.12
N GLN A 12 16.52 -4.66 1.06
CA GLN A 12 15.92 -5.19 -0.15
C GLN A 12 14.95 -4.19 -0.79
N VAL A 13 15.32 -2.90 -0.79
CA VAL A 13 14.49 -1.84 -1.36
C VAL A 13 14.69 -1.75 -2.87
N LEU A 14 13.62 -2.02 -3.60
CA LEU A 14 13.56 -1.76 -5.03
C LEU A 14 13.05 -0.33 -5.26
N TRP A 15 13.95 0.56 -5.70
CA TRP A 15 13.65 1.97 -5.95
C TRP A 15 12.42 2.23 -6.84
N PRO A 16 12.10 1.43 -7.89
CA PRO A 16 10.88 1.65 -8.67
C PRO A 16 9.59 1.61 -7.83
N PHE A 17 9.56 0.86 -6.73
CA PHE A 17 8.39 0.75 -5.85
C PHE A 17 8.21 1.96 -4.92
N VAL A 18 9.11 2.96 -4.96
CA VAL A 18 8.87 4.26 -4.32
C VAL A 18 7.60 4.92 -4.86
N CYS A 19 7.28 4.71 -6.15
CA CYS A 19 6.03 5.17 -6.76
C CYS A 19 4.78 4.67 -6.01
N CYS A 20 4.80 3.44 -5.51
CA CYS A 20 3.72 2.86 -4.70
C CYS A 20 3.58 3.59 -3.36
N ASN A 21 4.69 3.98 -2.73
CA ASN A 21 4.66 4.78 -1.49
C ASN A 21 4.12 6.19 -1.72
N ILE A 22 4.53 6.86 -2.81
CA ILE A 22 4.00 8.17 -3.21
C ILE A 22 2.48 8.09 -3.44
N LEU A 23 2.02 7.10 -4.20
CA LEU A 23 0.59 6.86 -4.41
C LEU A 23 -0.16 6.67 -3.09
N THR A 24 0.40 5.90 -2.17
CA THR A 24 -0.20 5.66 -0.86
C THR A 24 -0.30 6.93 -0.02
N ALA A 25 0.74 7.78 -0.04
CA ALA A 25 0.72 9.07 0.65
C ALA A 25 -0.34 9.99 0.05
N PHE A 26 -0.46 10.04 -1.28
CA PHE A 26 -1.47 10.81 -1.98
C PHE A 26 -2.90 10.36 -1.61
N VAL A 27 -3.20 9.06 -1.66
CA VAL A 27 -4.51 8.52 -1.29
C VAL A 27 -4.81 8.80 0.19
N SER A 28 -3.83 8.58 1.08
CA SER A 28 -3.96 8.88 2.52
C SER A 28 -4.29 10.35 2.76
N TYR A 29 -3.62 11.26 2.07
CA TYR A 29 -3.87 12.70 2.17
C TYR A 29 -5.26 13.08 1.67
N ALA A 30 -5.73 12.48 0.57
CA ALA A 30 -7.09 12.72 0.07
C ALA A 30 -8.16 12.30 1.09
N PHE A 31 -8.00 11.13 1.72
CA PHE A 31 -8.90 10.65 2.78
C PHE A 31 -8.84 11.48 4.06
N LEU A 32 -7.65 11.98 4.41
CA LEU A 32 -7.50 12.91 5.53
C LEU A 32 -8.26 14.21 5.24
N ARG A 33 -8.12 14.77 4.03
CA ARG A 33 -8.76 16.03 3.63
C ARG A 33 -10.29 15.91 3.54
N SER A 34 -10.80 14.74 3.15
CA SER A 34 -12.25 14.48 3.10
C SER A 34 -12.88 14.30 4.48
N GLY A 35 -12.09 14.11 5.54
CA GLY A 35 -12.59 13.80 6.88
C GLY A 35 -13.06 12.35 7.05
N ALA A 36 -12.79 11.48 6.08
CA ALA A 36 -13.18 10.07 6.12
C ALA A 36 -12.49 9.30 7.26
N LEU A 37 -11.32 9.75 7.73
CA LEU A 37 -10.52 9.09 8.78
C LEU A 37 -11.05 9.30 10.21
N SER A 38 -12.37 9.43 10.37
CA SER A 38 -13.06 9.54 11.66
C SER A 38 -13.66 8.21 12.14
N SER A 39 -13.72 7.20 11.28
CA SER A 39 -14.33 5.90 11.59
C SER A 39 -13.52 4.75 11.01
N LEU A 40 -13.66 3.55 11.59
CA LEU A 40 -13.03 2.32 11.08
C LEU A 40 -13.35 2.11 9.59
N SER A 41 -14.60 2.35 9.17
CA SER A 41 -15.01 2.24 7.77
C SER A 41 -14.17 3.11 6.84
N GLY A 42 -13.90 4.36 7.22
CA GLY A 42 -13.07 5.25 6.43
C GLY A 42 -11.60 4.81 6.33
N TYR A 43 -11.04 4.24 7.40
CA TYR A 43 -9.72 3.61 7.34
C TYR A 43 -9.72 2.38 6.43
N LEU A 44 -10.73 1.50 6.53
CA LEU A 44 -10.85 0.33 5.65
C LEU A 44 -10.94 0.74 4.17
N TRP A 45 -11.74 1.76 3.85
CA TRP A 45 -11.80 2.30 2.49
C TRP A 45 -10.47 2.90 2.03
N LEU A 46 -9.74 3.60 2.91
CA LEU A 46 -8.37 4.03 2.62
C LEU A 46 -7.49 2.82 2.26
N GLY A 47 -7.53 1.77 3.08
CA GLY A 47 -6.78 0.53 2.86
C GLY A 47 -7.11 -0.13 1.53
N ILE A 48 -8.39 -0.25 1.18
CA ILE A 48 -8.87 -0.83 -0.07
C ILE A 48 -8.43 0.01 -1.28
N VAL A 49 -8.67 1.33 -1.27
CA VAL A 49 -8.30 2.19 -2.40
C VAL A 49 -6.77 2.20 -2.60
N ALA A 50 -6.01 2.28 -1.50
CA ALA A 50 -4.56 2.17 -1.56
C ALA A 50 -4.11 0.79 -2.08
N ALA A 51 -4.75 -0.30 -1.64
CA ALA A 51 -4.45 -1.65 -2.09
C ALA A 51 -4.64 -1.81 -3.60
N LEU A 52 -5.80 -1.40 -4.12
CA LEU A 52 -6.11 -1.52 -5.55
C LEU A 52 -5.11 -0.70 -6.38
N GLY A 53 -4.85 0.54 -5.99
CA GLY A 53 -3.90 1.40 -6.70
C GLY A 53 -2.47 0.87 -6.67
N ASN A 54 -1.99 0.41 -5.50
CA ASN A 54 -0.64 -0.14 -5.38
C ASN A 54 -0.52 -1.53 -6.02
N GLY A 55 -1.58 -2.34 -6.00
CA GLY A 55 -1.62 -3.65 -6.65
C GLY A 55 -1.48 -3.52 -8.16
N VAL A 56 -2.24 -2.63 -8.79
CA VAL A 56 -2.10 -2.34 -10.23
C VAL A 56 -0.73 -1.77 -10.55
N LEU A 57 -0.33 -0.67 -9.88
CA LEU A 57 0.95 -0.01 -10.14
C LEU A 57 2.14 -0.94 -9.90
N GLY A 58 2.14 -1.66 -8.78
CA GLY A 58 3.19 -2.60 -8.42
C GLY A 58 3.30 -3.75 -9.41
N SER A 59 2.18 -4.27 -9.90
CA SER A 59 2.18 -5.34 -10.92
C SER A 59 2.73 -4.86 -12.26
N VAL A 60 2.38 -3.64 -12.68
CA VAL A 60 2.93 -3.01 -13.89
C VAL A 60 4.45 -2.84 -13.75
N LEU A 61 4.92 -2.30 -12.63
CA LEU A 61 6.35 -2.13 -12.37
C LEU A 61 7.10 -3.46 -12.35
N ALA A 62 6.55 -4.47 -11.66
CA ALA A 62 7.14 -5.80 -11.58
C ALA A 62 7.27 -6.45 -12.97
N TYR A 63 6.22 -6.37 -13.78
CA TYR A 63 6.22 -6.96 -15.11
C TYR A 63 7.21 -6.28 -16.08
N TYR A 64 7.19 -4.95 -16.16
CA TYR A 64 7.99 -4.23 -17.17
C TYR A 64 9.47 -4.01 -16.78
N LEU A 65 9.78 -3.95 -15.48
CA LEU A 65 11.15 -3.66 -15.03
C LEU A 65 11.90 -4.89 -14.54
N PHE A 66 11.18 -5.96 -14.19
CA PHE A 66 11.74 -7.17 -13.59
C PHE A 66 11.22 -8.46 -14.25
N GLU A 67 10.55 -8.36 -15.40
CA GLU A 67 9.98 -9.50 -16.14
C GLU A 67 9.02 -10.37 -15.29
N GLY A 68 8.48 -9.80 -14.20
CA GLY A 68 7.58 -10.46 -13.27
C GLY A 68 8.23 -11.09 -12.04
N VAL A 69 9.56 -11.18 -11.96
CA VAL A 69 10.28 -11.74 -10.80
C VAL A 69 11.24 -10.70 -10.26
N THR A 70 10.94 -10.19 -9.07
CA THR A 70 11.60 -9.02 -8.49
C THR A 70 12.83 -9.34 -7.64
N GLU A 71 13.16 -10.62 -7.50
CA GLU A 71 14.14 -11.22 -6.57
C GLU A 71 13.82 -11.00 -5.07
N VAL A 72 12.61 -10.48 -4.79
CA VAL A 72 12.06 -10.31 -3.45
C VAL A 72 11.25 -11.55 -3.06
N HIS A 73 11.82 -12.32 -2.13
CA HIS A 73 11.39 -13.69 -1.80
C HIS A 73 9.90 -13.85 -1.46
N GLY A 74 9.24 -12.83 -0.91
CA GLY A 74 7.83 -12.92 -0.50
C GLY A 74 6.86 -12.95 -1.68
N ILE A 75 6.95 -11.95 -2.57
CA ILE A 75 6.03 -11.80 -3.70
C ILE A 75 6.38 -12.81 -4.80
N ASP A 76 7.66 -13.02 -5.07
CA ASP A 76 8.11 -13.93 -6.13
C ASP A 76 7.66 -15.36 -5.89
N ARG A 77 7.67 -15.84 -4.63
CA ARG A 77 7.13 -17.18 -4.29
C ARG A 77 5.65 -17.29 -4.65
N LEU A 78 4.88 -16.24 -4.41
CA LEU A 78 3.46 -16.24 -4.76
C LEU A 78 3.27 -16.19 -6.28
N VAL A 79 4.06 -15.39 -7.00
CA VAL A 79 4.06 -15.35 -8.48
C VAL A 79 4.37 -16.74 -9.05
N LEU A 80 5.45 -17.38 -8.59
CA LEU A 80 5.86 -18.72 -9.01
C LEU A 80 4.79 -19.78 -8.67
N SER A 81 4.13 -19.66 -7.51
CA SER A 81 3.05 -20.57 -7.13
C SER A 81 1.84 -20.45 -8.06
N ILE A 82 1.47 -19.23 -8.47
CA ILE A 82 0.38 -19.01 -9.42
C ILE A 82 0.79 -19.45 -10.83
N LEU A 83 2.03 -19.21 -11.25
CA LEU A 83 2.58 -19.72 -12.50
C LEU A 83 2.50 -21.26 -12.58
N ALA A 84 2.80 -21.95 -11.48
CA ALA A 84 2.73 -23.41 -11.40
C ALA A 84 1.30 -23.97 -11.63
N THR A 85 0.26 -23.14 -11.52
CA THR A 85 -1.13 -23.51 -11.86
C THR A 85 -1.46 -23.40 -13.36
N GLY A 86 -0.48 -23.01 -14.18
CA GLY A 86 -0.65 -22.80 -15.63
C GLY A 86 -1.11 -21.38 -16.00
N SER A 87 -1.07 -20.43 -15.07
CA SER A 87 -1.40 -19.02 -15.35
C SER A 87 -0.32 -18.35 -16.20
N SER A 88 -0.69 -17.30 -16.95
CA SER A 88 0.29 -16.48 -17.67
C SER A 88 1.13 -15.65 -16.68
N VAL A 89 2.33 -15.24 -17.10
CA VAL A 89 3.20 -14.36 -16.29
C VAL A 89 2.47 -13.08 -15.88
N VAL A 90 1.78 -12.44 -16.82
CA VAL A 90 0.98 -11.24 -16.56
C VAL A 90 -0.09 -11.51 -15.50
N GLY A 91 -0.83 -12.62 -15.63
CA GLY A 91 -1.87 -13.00 -14.67
C GLY A 91 -1.30 -13.31 -13.28
N ALA A 92 -0.21 -14.05 -13.22
CA ALA A 92 0.45 -14.42 -11.97
C ALA A 92 0.99 -13.20 -11.22
N VAL A 93 1.68 -12.29 -11.92
CA VAL A 93 2.19 -11.04 -11.37
C VAL A 93 1.05 -10.16 -10.88
N PHE A 94 0.00 -10.00 -11.68
CA PHE A 94 -1.17 -9.21 -11.31
C PHE A 94 -1.84 -9.75 -10.04
N TRP A 95 -2.17 -11.04 -10.01
CA TRP A 95 -2.89 -11.62 -8.86
C TRP A 95 -2.03 -11.67 -7.60
N ALA A 96 -0.75 -11.99 -7.72
CA ALA A 96 0.18 -11.92 -6.59
C ALA A 96 0.29 -10.50 -6.04
N GLY A 97 0.47 -9.52 -6.93
CA GLY A 97 0.55 -8.11 -6.59
C GLY A 97 -0.73 -7.57 -5.94
N MET A 98 -1.89 -7.92 -6.49
CA MET A 98 -3.19 -7.53 -5.94
C MET A 98 -3.44 -8.12 -4.56
N PHE A 99 -3.22 -9.43 -4.39
CA PHE A 99 -3.45 -10.11 -3.12
C PHE A 99 -2.55 -9.58 -2.01
N THR A 100 -1.25 -9.45 -2.29
CA THR A 100 -0.27 -8.95 -1.31
C THR A 100 -0.55 -7.51 -0.91
N ASN A 101 -0.93 -6.64 -1.85
CA ASN A 101 -1.29 -5.25 -1.55
C ASN A 101 -2.62 -5.13 -0.79
N LEU A 102 -3.60 -5.98 -1.09
CA LEU A 102 -4.86 -6.02 -0.36
C LEU A 102 -4.64 -6.37 1.11
N LEU A 103 -3.83 -7.39 1.38
CA LEU A 103 -3.45 -7.74 2.75
C LEU A 103 -2.65 -6.62 3.43
N ASP A 104 -1.56 -6.14 2.82
CA ASP A 104 -0.69 -5.11 3.42
C ASP A 104 -1.46 -3.83 3.75
N LYS A 105 -2.25 -3.27 2.82
CA LYS A 105 -2.89 -1.98 3.02
C LYS A 105 -4.14 -2.05 3.88
N THR A 106 -4.89 -3.14 3.82
CA THR A 106 -6.04 -3.33 4.72
C THR A 106 -5.57 -3.52 6.15
N LEU A 107 -4.54 -4.35 6.38
CA LEU A 107 -3.95 -4.49 7.72
C LEU A 107 -3.33 -3.18 8.19
N SER A 108 -2.56 -2.50 7.34
CA SER A 108 -1.99 -1.19 7.66
C SER A 108 -3.08 -0.17 8.06
N ALA A 109 -4.23 -0.19 7.39
CA ALA A 109 -5.35 0.68 7.71
C ALA A 109 -5.99 0.37 9.07
N VAL A 110 -6.15 -0.92 9.41
CA VAL A 110 -6.63 -1.34 10.74
C VAL A 110 -5.64 -0.91 11.82
N PHE A 111 -4.33 -1.12 11.62
CA PHE A 111 -3.31 -0.64 12.55
C PHE A 111 -3.34 0.88 12.70
N ALA A 112 -3.50 1.62 11.60
CA ALA A 112 -3.59 3.07 11.64
C ALA A 112 -4.81 3.55 12.45
N TYR A 113 -5.97 2.89 12.31
CA TYR A 113 -7.16 3.19 13.10
C TYR A 113 -6.93 2.97 14.60
N VAL A 114 -6.30 1.84 14.98
CA VAL A 114 -6.02 1.50 16.37
C VAL A 114 -4.99 2.43 17.00
N LEU A 115 -3.97 2.85 16.24
CA LEU A 115 -2.87 3.67 16.74
C LEU A 115 -3.16 5.18 16.69
N ALA A 116 -4.07 5.64 15.82
CA ALA A 116 -4.39 7.06 15.68
C ALA A 116 -4.74 7.78 17.01
N PRO A 117 -5.50 7.18 17.95
CA PRO A 117 -5.78 7.79 19.24
C PRO A 117 -4.54 7.96 20.15
N SER A 118 -3.54 7.10 20.00
CA SER A 118 -2.32 7.05 20.83
C SER A 118 -1.21 7.98 20.32
N LEU A 119 -1.34 8.53 19.10
CA LEU A 119 -0.33 9.42 18.53
C LEU A 119 -0.48 10.85 19.10
N PRO A 120 0.62 11.50 19.51
CA PRO A 120 0.57 12.85 20.04
C PRO A 120 0.00 13.81 18.99
N ARG A 121 -1.08 14.53 19.36
CA ARG A 121 -1.81 15.48 18.50
C ARG A 121 -0.96 16.64 17.93
N ILE A 122 0.30 16.75 18.36
CA ILE A 122 1.30 17.70 17.88
C ILE A 122 1.60 17.47 16.38
N ALA A 123 1.45 16.25 15.86
CA ALA A 123 1.62 15.96 14.42
C ALA A 123 0.40 16.30 13.53
N VAL A 124 -0.77 16.60 14.11
CA VAL A 124 -2.04 16.78 13.38
C VAL A 124 -2.49 18.25 13.32
N LYS A 125 -1.87 19.13 14.12
CA LYS A 125 -2.35 20.50 14.36
C LYS A 125 -2.33 21.50 13.18
N PRO A 126 -1.48 21.45 12.14
CA PRO A 126 -1.52 22.53 11.15
C PRO A 126 -2.66 22.44 10.13
N MET A 127 -3.31 21.27 9.95
CA MET A 127 -4.29 21.09 8.86
C MET A 127 -5.75 21.35 9.26
N LEU A 128 -6.12 21.11 10.53
CA LEU A 128 -7.49 21.35 11.01
C LEU A 128 -7.76 22.84 11.31
N ALA A 129 -6.72 23.63 11.60
CA ALA A 129 -6.85 25.06 11.88
C ALA A 129 -7.25 25.89 10.64
N ARG A 130 -7.10 25.34 9.42
CA ARG A 130 -7.42 26.06 8.17
C ARG A 130 -8.92 26.09 7.83
N LYS A 131 -9.74 25.24 8.46
CA LYS A 131 -11.22 25.26 8.29
C LYS A 131 -11.96 26.18 9.27
N ALA A 132 -11.28 26.76 10.26
CA ALA A 132 -11.89 27.68 11.21
C ALA A 132 -11.83 29.16 10.78
N HIS A 133 -11.25 29.45 9.61
CA HIS A 133 -11.05 30.80 9.07
C HIS A 133 -11.59 31.00 7.65
N GLN A 134 -12.49 30.11 7.20
CA GLN A 134 -13.33 30.29 6.01
C GLN A 134 -14.78 30.18 6.42
#